data_AF-A0A8J1KNR9-F1
#
_entry.id   AF-A0A8J1KNR9-F1
#
_cell.length_a   1.000
_cell.length_b   1.000
_cell.length_c   1.000
_cell.angle_alpha   90.00
_cell.angle_beta   90.00
_cell.angle_gamma   90.00
#
_symmetry.space_group_name_H-M   'P 1'
#
loop_
_entity.id
_entity.type
_entity.pdbx_description
1 polymer ?
#
loop_
_entity_poly.entity_id
_entity_poly.type
_entity_poly.pdbx_seq_one_letter_code
_entity_poly.pdbx_strand_id
1 'polypeptide(L)'
;MSGFPVANVALTVVHIICAYAGSATMYARYTVLRNRQSEYVKTHTWANIILLALGLLASQGYVLENNFPVLVFPEVHIAGVLTATVCASAYTLINTVISYRTPEKKDSRFTCHVRLVISITTILTLALDSTFDLIFVWIIQENAQIYEIINIARVISEWLSTITFYGYLATFVPDLIIYGFRIPKNMEEDCFYILPLLDDVEANIQKMEGS
;
A
#
# COMPACT_ATOMS: atom_id res chain seq x y z
N MET A 1 2.28 -13.97 31.04
CA MET A 1 1.27 -14.07 29.95
C MET A 1 0.35 -12.83 29.86
N SER A 2 0.85 -11.59 29.98
CA SER A 2 -0.02 -10.38 29.97
C SER A 2 0.35 -9.29 28.95
N GLY A 3 1.38 -9.49 28.11
CA GLY A 3 1.84 -8.48 27.15
C GLY A 3 1.22 -8.53 25.73
N PHE A 4 0.67 -9.68 25.34
CA PHE A 4 0.24 -9.94 23.95
C PHE A 4 -1.15 -9.39 23.54
N PRO A 5 -2.16 -9.24 24.44
CA PRO A 5 -3.45 -8.67 24.02
C PRO A 5 -3.31 -7.24 23.50
N VAL A 6 -2.43 -6.45 24.11
CA VAL A 6 -2.20 -5.05 23.73
C VAL A 6 -1.49 -4.95 22.39
N ALA A 7 -0.53 -5.83 22.12
CA ALA A 7 0.18 -5.84 20.83
C ALA A 7 -0.76 -6.14 19.66
N ASN A 8 -1.67 -7.11 19.80
CA ASN A 8 -2.63 -7.45 18.75
C ASN A 8 -3.67 -6.34 18.55
N VAL A 9 -4.16 -5.72 19.64
CA VAL A 9 -5.08 -4.58 19.55
C VAL A 9 -4.41 -3.37 18.89
N ALA A 10 -3.17 -3.05 19.30
CA ALA A 10 -2.40 -1.97 18.71
C ALA A 10 -2.16 -2.23 17.21
N LEU A 11 -1.77 -3.45 16.84
CA LEU A 11 -1.57 -3.84 15.45
C LEU A 11 -2.88 -3.66 14.66
N THR A 12 -4.02 -4.10 15.19
CA THR A 12 -5.33 -3.95 14.53
C THR A 12 -5.68 -2.48 14.28
N VAL A 13 -5.54 -1.62 15.31
CA VAL A 13 -5.85 -0.19 15.20
C VAL A 13 -4.93 0.51 14.20
N VAL A 14 -3.62 0.25 14.29
CA VAL A 14 -2.63 0.77 13.33
C VAL A 14 -2.99 0.31 11.93
N HIS A 15 -3.34 -0.96 11.76
CA HIS A 15 -3.68 -1.52 10.47
C HIS A 15 -4.91 -0.87 9.86
N ILE A 16 -5.97 -0.64 10.62
CA ILE A 16 -7.18 0.04 10.14
C ILE A 16 -6.83 1.46 9.64
N ILE A 17 -6.09 2.24 10.44
CA ILE A 17 -5.68 3.60 10.07
C ILE A 17 -4.83 3.58 8.79
N CYS A 18 -3.84 2.68 8.74
CA CYS A 18 -2.97 2.50 7.59
C CYS A 18 -3.71 2.01 6.36
N ALA A 19 -4.72 1.14 6.50
CA ALA A 19 -5.54 0.65 5.40
C ALA A 19 -6.35 1.78 4.75
N TYR A 20 -6.94 2.67 5.55
CA TYR A 20 -7.63 3.85 5.03
C TYR A 20 -6.67 4.82 4.34
N ALA A 21 -5.54 5.16 4.98
CA ALA A 21 -4.54 6.05 4.40
C ALA A 21 -3.89 5.45 3.14
N GLY A 22 -3.63 4.15 3.15
CA GLY A 22 -3.09 3.37 2.04
C GLY A 22 -4.07 3.33 0.87
N SER A 23 -5.35 3.05 1.12
CA SER A 23 -6.40 3.06 0.08
C SER A 23 -6.56 4.44 -0.54
N ALA A 24 -6.52 5.50 0.28
CA ALA A 24 -6.54 6.88 -0.23
C ALA A 24 -5.31 7.18 -1.11
N THR A 25 -4.13 6.72 -0.72
CA THR A 25 -2.88 6.86 -1.49
C THR A 25 -2.97 6.10 -2.82
N MET A 26 -3.50 4.88 -2.83
CA MET A 26 -3.72 4.07 -4.03
C MET A 26 -4.70 4.76 -5.00
N TYR A 27 -5.81 5.29 -4.48
CA TYR A 27 -6.81 6.01 -5.28
C TYR A 27 -6.26 7.33 -5.84
N ALA A 28 -5.51 8.08 -5.03
CA ALA A 28 -4.83 9.28 -5.47
C ALA A 28 -3.85 8.97 -6.61
N ARG A 29 -3.05 7.92 -6.46
CA ARG A 29 -2.10 7.48 -7.49
C ARG A 29 -2.80 6.99 -8.76
N TYR A 30 -3.90 6.25 -8.62
CA TYR A 30 -4.76 5.88 -9.75
C TYR A 30 -5.22 7.12 -10.53
N THR A 31 -5.66 8.17 -9.82
CA THR A 31 -6.15 9.41 -10.43
C THR A 31 -5.01 10.17 -11.13
N VAL A 32 -3.83 10.26 -10.52
CA VAL A 32 -2.63 10.84 -11.15
C VAL A 32 -2.28 10.10 -12.44
N LEU A 33 -2.19 8.77 -12.40
CA LEU A 33 -1.86 7.96 -13.57
C LEU A 33 -2.92 8.04 -14.67
N ARG A 34 -4.19 8.17 -14.30
CA ARG A 34 -5.30 8.39 -15.24
C ARG A 34 -5.19 9.76 -15.92
N ASN A 35 -4.85 10.82 -15.18
CA ASN A 35 -4.78 12.18 -15.70
C ASN A 35 -3.51 12.46 -16.50
N ARG A 36 -2.39 11.77 -16.20
CA ARG A 36 -1.15 11.84 -17.01
C ARG A 36 -1.27 11.18 -18.39
N GLN A 37 -2.31 10.39 -18.62
CA GLN A 37 -2.57 9.80 -19.94
C GLN A 37 -3.27 10.82 -20.84
N SER A 38 -2.51 11.71 -21.51
CA SER A 38 -3.04 12.43 -22.68
C SER A 38 -3.08 11.48 -23.88
N GLU A 39 -4.25 11.37 -24.52
CA GLU A 39 -4.61 10.89 -25.89
C GLU A 39 -3.95 9.63 -26.52
N TYR A 40 -2.88 9.08 -25.95
CA TYR A 40 -2.13 7.92 -26.44
C TYR A 40 -2.45 6.70 -25.57
N VAL A 41 -3.34 5.86 -26.12
CA VAL A 41 -3.50 4.42 -25.83
C VAL A 41 -4.42 4.02 -24.65
N LYS A 42 -5.67 3.66 -25.00
CA LYS A 42 -6.70 2.99 -24.16
C LYS A 42 -6.25 1.71 -23.42
N THR A 43 -5.13 1.10 -23.79
CA THR A 43 -4.66 -0.15 -23.16
C THR A 43 -4.09 0.06 -21.75
N HIS A 44 -3.69 1.29 -21.39
CA HIS A 44 -3.12 1.58 -20.07
C HIS A 44 -4.17 1.91 -19.00
N THR A 45 -5.42 2.16 -19.41
CA THR A 45 -6.54 2.43 -18.48
C THR A 45 -6.91 1.19 -17.68
N TRP A 46 -6.97 0.01 -18.31
CA TRP A 46 -7.29 -1.26 -17.66
C TRP A 46 -6.19 -1.70 -16.68
N ALA A 47 -4.92 -1.51 -17.04
CA ALA A 47 -3.80 -1.80 -16.15
C ALA A 47 -3.84 -0.95 -14.87
N ASN A 48 -4.21 0.33 -14.98
CA ASN A 48 -4.36 1.23 -13.82
C ASN A 48 -5.55 0.83 -12.93
N ILE A 49 -6.67 0.39 -13.52
CA ILE A 49 -7.83 -0.13 -12.77
C ILE A 49 -7.46 -1.45 -12.05
N ILE A 50 -6.80 -2.37 -12.74
CA ILE A 50 -6.32 -3.64 -12.15
C ILE A 50 -5.38 -3.34 -10.98
N LEU A 51 -4.48 -2.36 -11.13
CA LEU A 51 -3.57 -1.95 -10.07
C LEU A 51 -4.32 -1.39 -8.86
N LEU A 52 -5.32 -0.53 -9.07
CA LEU A 52 -6.17 -0.04 -7.98
C LEU A 52 -6.90 -1.20 -7.29
N ALA A 53 -7.48 -2.13 -8.07
CA ALA A 53 -8.18 -3.29 -7.53
C ALA A 53 -7.24 -4.18 -6.70
N LEU A 54 -6.03 -4.47 -7.18
CA LEU A 54 -5.01 -5.22 -6.43
C LEU A 54 -4.64 -4.51 -5.13
N GLY A 55 -4.49 -3.19 -5.14
CA GLY A 55 -4.20 -2.42 -3.94
C GLY A 55 -5.33 -2.50 -2.91
N LEU A 56 -6.58 -2.29 -3.33
CA LEU A 56 -7.74 -2.36 -2.44
C LEU A 56 -7.97 -3.77 -1.91
N LEU A 57 -7.79 -4.80 -2.74
CA LEU A 57 -7.84 -6.21 -2.31
C LEU A 57 -6.73 -6.54 -1.31
N ALA A 58 -5.53 -5.99 -1.48
CA ALA A 58 -4.45 -6.13 -0.50
C ALA A 58 -4.82 -5.52 0.85
N SER A 59 -5.33 -4.28 0.86
CA SER A 59 -5.81 -3.63 2.09
C SER A 59 -6.95 -4.41 2.75
N GLN A 60 -7.87 -4.97 1.96
CA GLN A 60 -8.94 -5.82 2.48
C GLN A 60 -8.39 -7.13 3.09
N GLY A 61 -7.43 -7.79 2.41
CA GLY A 61 -6.80 -9.02 2.88
C GLY A 61 -6.17 -8.83 4.26
N TYR A 62 -5.44 -7.75 4.44
CA TYR A 62 -4.84 -7.46 5.74
C TYR A 62 -5.88 -7.07 6.82
N VAL A 63 -6.96 -6.36 6.46
CA VAL A 63 -8.05 -6.10 7.41
C VAL A 63 -8.65 -7.43 7.89
N LEU A 64 -8.81 -8.43 7.01
CA LEU A 64 -9.29 -9.75 7.42
C LEU A 64 -8.31 -10.43 8.37
N GLU A 65 -7.05 -10.56 7.98
CA GLU A 65 -6.02 -11.21 8.79
C GLU A 65 -5.90 -10.60 10.20
N ASN A 66 -5.90 -9.27 10.31
CA ASN A 66 -5.68 -8.59 11.58
C ASN A 66 -6.93 -8.51 12.47
N ASN A 67 -8.14 -8.55 11.89
CA ASN A 67 -9.38 -8.48 12.68
C ASN A 67 -9.93 -9.86 13.05
N PHE A 68 -9.55 -10.91 12.32
CA PHE A 68 -9.97 -12.28 12.59
C PHE A 68 -8.80 -13.07 13.18
N PRO A 69 -8.79 -13.34 14.50
CA PRO A 69 -7.70 -14.07 15.13
C PRO A 69 -7.57 -15.48 14.56
N VAL A 70 -6.35 -15.89 14.20
CA VAL A 70 -6.03 -17.23 13.67
C VAL A 70 -6.54 -18.37 14.56
N LEU A 71 -6.58 -18.15 15.88
CA LEU A 71 -7.05 -19.13 16.87
C LEU A 71 -8.57 -19.35 16.88
N VAL A 72 -9.35 -18.38 16.40
CA VAL A 72 -10.82 -18.40 16.46
C VAL A 72 -11.42 -18.60 15.07
N PHE A 73 -10.83 -17.96 14.06
CA PHE A 73 -11.31 -17.98 12.68
C PHE A 73 -10.14 -18.28 11.71
N PRO A 74 -9.52 -19.48 11.78
CA PRO A 74 -8.33 -19.81 11.00
C PRO A 74 -8.57 -19.69 9.49
N GLU A 75 -9.72 -20.13 9.00
CA GLU A 75 -10.05 -20.07 7.57
C GLU A 75 -10.10 -18.64 7.04
N VAL A 76 -10.76 -17.73 7.77
CA VAL A 76 -10.88 -16.31 7.39
C VAL A 76 -9.53 -15.62 7.50
N HIS A 77 -8.78 -15.89 8.57
CA HIS A 77 -7.45 -15.35 8.78
C HIS A 77 -6.51 -15.74 7.63
N ILE A 78 -6.39 -17.05 7.33
CA ILE A 78 -5.53 -17.54 6.24
C ILE A 78 -5.99 -17.04 4.87
N ALA A 79 -7.30 -16.91 4.62
CA ALA A 79 -7.80 -16.28 3.40
C ALA A 79 -7.36 -14.81 3.29
N GLY A 80 -7.36 -14.08 4.41
CA GLY A 80 -6.82 -12.73 4.54
C GLY A 80 -5.33 -12.68 4.20
N VAL A 81 -4.53 -13.50 4.87
CA VAL A 81 -3.07 -13.65 4.67
C VAL A 81 -2.72 -13.88 3.20
N LEU A 82 -3.35 -14.86 2.57
CA LEU A 82 -3.09 -15.21 1.17
C LEU A 82 -3.51 -14.08 0.22
N THR A 83 -4.67 -13.45 0.48
CA THR A 83 -5.16 -12.33 -0.32
C THR A 83 -4.21 -11.13 -0.22
N ALA A 84 -3.80 -10.76 0.99
CA ALA A 84 -2.85 -9.70 1.26
C ALA A 84 -1.51 -10.00 0.56
N THR A 85 -0.94 -11.17 0.78
CA THR A 85 0.34 -11.61 0.20
C THR A 85 0.35 -11.51 -1.31
N VAL A 86 -0.64 -12.11 -1.98
CA VAL A 86 -0.68 -12.14 -3.45
C VAL A 86 -0.95 -10.74 -4.01
N CYS A 87 -1.97 -10.05 -3.50
CA CYS A 87 -2.39 -8.77 -4.05
C CYS A 87 -1.36 -7.65 -3.77
N ALA A 88 -0.79 -7.60 -2.57
CA ALA A 88 0.23 -6.62 -2.20
C ALA A 88 1.53 -6.86 -2.99
N SER A 89 1.95 -8.11 -3.15
CA SER A 89 3.13 -8.45 -3.96
C SER A 89 2.95 -8.03 -5.41
N ALA A 90 1.82 -8.38 -6.03
CA ALA A 90 1.50 -7.96 -7.39
C ALA A 90 1.43 -6.43 -7.51
N TYR A 91 0.74 -5.76 -6.56
CA TYR A 91 0.61 -4.31 -6.54
C TYR A 91 1.96 -3.59 -6.47
N THR A 92 2.82 -3.97 -5.52
CA THR A 92 4.13 -3.33 -5.33
C THR A 92 5.07 -3.58 -6.50
N LEU A 93 5.07 -4.80 -7.06
CA LEU A 93 5.90 -5.12 -8.22
C LEU A 93 5.46 -4.31 -9.44
N ILE A 94 4.16 -4.31 -9.76
CA ILE A 94 3.62 -3.59 -10.92
C ILE A 94 3.83 -2.07 -10.77
N ASN A 95 3.55 -1.50 -9.58
CA ASN A 95 3.80 -0.06 -9.35
C ASN A 95 5.28 0.30 -9.47
N THR A 96 6.18 -0.57 -9.04
CA THR A 96 7.62 -0.35 -9.17
C THR A 96 8.02 -0.35 -10.64
N VAL A 97 7.55 -1.31 -11.43
CA VAL A 97 7.78 -1.36 -12.89
C VAL A 97 7.24 -0.10 -13.58
N ILE A 98 6.02 0.35 -13.22
CA ILE A 98 5.44 1.58 -13.76
C ILE A 98 6.30 2.80 -13.40
N SER A 99 6.81 2.87 -12.16
CA SER A 99 7.67 3.97 -11.70
C SER A 99 8.98 4.03 -12.48
N TYR A 100 9.55 2.90 -12.88
CA TYR A 100 10.73 2.88 -13.77
C TYR A 100 10.43 3.29 -15.20
N ARG A 101 9.27 2.91 -15.74
CA ARG A 101 8.88 3.24 -17.12
C ARG A 101 8.42 4.69 -17.28
N THR A 102 7.89 5.29 -16.22
CA THR A 102 7.34 6.65 -16.23
C THR A 102 7.94 7.45 -15.07
N PRO A 103 9.22 7.83 -15.14
CA PRO A 103 9.89 8.53 -14.04
C PRO A 103 9.19 9.87 -13.79
N GLU A 104 8.83 10.14 -12.54
CA GLU A 104 8.04 11.33 -12.19
C GLU A 104 8.87 12.63 -12.25
N LYS A 105 10.21 12.52 -12.24
CA LYS A 105 11.19 13.62 -12.35
C LYS A 105 12.43 13.21 -13.17
N LYS A 106 13.15 14.19 -13.72
CA LYS A 106 14.42 13.97 -14.46
C LYS A 106 15.54 13.37 -13.60
N ASP A 107 15.45 13.50 -12.27
CA ASP A 107 16.36 12.93 -11.25
C ASP A 107 15.76 11.75 -10.45
N SER A 108 14.75 11.08 -11.02
CA SER A 108 13.89 10.06 -10.38
C SER A 108 14.55 8.70 -10.12
N ARG A 109 15.79 8.47 -10.55
CA ARG A 109 16.38 7.11 -10.50
C ARG A 109 16.60 6.62 -9.06
N PHE A 110 17.03 7.52 -8.17
CA PHE A 110 17.20 7.19 -6.75
C PHE A 110 15.87 6.73 -6.12
N THR A 111 14.79 7.49 -6.33
CA THR A 111 13.45 7.14 -5.84
C THR A 111 12.96 5.80 -6.39
N CYS A 112 13.21 5.51 -7.68
CA CYS A 112 12.85 4.21 -8.27
C CYS A 112 13.65 3.06 -7.65
N HIS A 113 14.95 3.23 -7.37
CA HIS A 113 15.76 2.23 -6.68
C HIS A 113 15.28 1.99 -5.24
N VAL A 114 14.94 3.05 -4.51
CA VAL A 114 14.36 2.93 -3.17
C VAL A 114 13.05 2.15 -3.22
N ARG A 115 12.16 2.45 -4.18
CA ARG A 115 10.89 1.70 -4.38
C ARG A 115 11.13 0.24 -4.71
N LEU A 116 12.14 -0.06 -5.53
CA LEU A 116 12.52 -1.44 -5.85
C LEU A 116 12.98 -2.21 -4.61
N VAL A 117 13.88 -1.62 -3.83
CA VAL A 117 14.38 -2.25 -2.60
C VAL A 117 13.22 -2.50 -1.64
N ILE A 118 12.36 -1.51 -1.40
CA ILE A 118 11.21 -1.67 -0.51
C ILE A 118 10.21 -2.69 -1.07
N SER A 119 9.98 -2.73 -2.39
CA SER A 119 9.10 -3.73 -3.01
C SER A 119 9.63 -5.15 -2.81
N ILE A 120 10.93 -5.38 -3.00
CA ILE A 120 11.54 -6.70 -2.74
C ILE A 120 11.42 -7.05 -1.26
N THR A 121 11.73 -6.13 -0.35
CA THR A 121 11.57 -6.35 1.10
C THR A 121 10.12 -6.65 1.47
N THR A 122 9.15 -5.97 0.86
CA THR A 122 7.71 -6.21 1.07
C THR A 122 7.33 -7.63 0.65
N ILE A 123 7.75 -8.06 -0.55
CA ILE A 123 7.47 -9.42 -1.04
C ILE A 123 8.09 -10.48 -0.11
N LEU A 124 9.33 -10.26 0.35
CA LEU A 124 10.00 -11.20 1.24
C LEU A 124 9.31 -11.29 2.61
N THR A 125 8.93 -10.15 3.19
CA THR A 125 8.25 -10.13 4.50
C THR A 125 6.85 -10.71 4.43
N LEU A 126 6.08 -10.43 3.38
CA LEU A 126 4.78 -11.09 3.09
C LEU A 126 4.92 -12.60 2.91
N ALA A 127 5.97 -13.05 2.23
CA ALA A 127 6.24 -14.48 2.08
C ALA A 127 6.58 -15.16 3.42
N LEU A 128 7.35 -14.49 4.28
CA LEU A 128 7.61 -14.97 5.64
C LEU A 128 6.32 -15.03 6.47
N ASP A 129 5.48 -14.00 6.35
CA ASP A 129 4.20 -13.89 7.05
C ASP A 129 3.28 -15.05 6.75
N SER A 130 2.95 -15.20 5.46
CA SER A 130 2.14 -16.31 4.98
C SER A 130 2.72 -17.68 5.32
N THR A 131 4.05 -17.82 5.31
CA THR A 131 4.70 -19.08 5.70
C THR A 131 4.50 -19.37 7.18
N PHE A 132 4.72 -18.38 8.07
CA PHE A 132 4.58 -18.58 9.50
C PHE A 132 3.12 -18.77 9.93
N ASP A 133 2.15 -18.09 9.32
CA ASP A 133 0.74 -18.33 9.61
C ASP A 133 0.28 -19.72 9.19
N LEU A 134 0.69 -20.18 8.01
CA LEU A 134 0.41 -21.55 7.57
C LEU A 134 1.05 -22.55 8.55
N ILE A 135 2.34 -22.43 8.84
CA ILE A 135 3.03 -23.32 9.80
C ILE A 135 2.34 -23.28 11.17
N PHE A 136 1.90 -22.11 11.63
CA PHE A 136 1.23 -21.94 12.92
C PHE A 136 -0.07 -22.75 12.99
N VAL A 137 -0.90 -22.70 11.94
CA VAL A 137 -2.14 -23.49 11.85
C VAL A 137 -1.86 -25.00 11.88
N TRP A 138 -0.76 -25.46 11.30
CA TRP A 138 -0.36 -26.86 11.37
C TRP A 138 0.20 -27.24 12.76
N ILE A 139 1.07 -26.42 13.36
CA ILE A 139 1.81 -26.78 14.58
C ILE A 139 0.96 -26.73 15.85
N ILE A 140 -0.08 -25.90 15.88
CA ILE A 140 -0.97 -25.75 17.04
C ILE A 140 -1.64 -27.07 17.43
N GLN A 141 -1.78 -28.00 16.47
CA GLN A 141 -2.39 -29.31 16.68
C GLN A 141 -1.38 -30.36 17.21
N GLU A 142 -0.07 -30.15 17.03
CA GLU A 142 0.95 -31.19 17.16
C GLU A 142 1.92 -30.98 18.33
N ASN A 143 2.39 -29.74 18.58
CA ASN A 143 3.51 -29.55 19.52
C ASN A 143 3.46 -28.21 20.30
N ALA A 144 3.11 -28.31 21.57
CA ALA A 144 3.02 -27.17 22.49
C ALA A 144 4.37 -26.50 22.81
N GLN A 145 5.51 -27.17 22.63
CA GLN A 145 6.83 -26.56 22.87
C GLN A 145 7.29 -25.67 21.72
N ILE A 146 7.00 -26.07 20.48
CA ILE A 146 7.36 -25.29 19.29
C ILE A 146 6.37 -24.14 19.05
N TYR A 147 5.15 -24.28 19.58
CA TYR A 147 4.08 -23.29 19.51
C TYR A 147 4.52 -21.87 19.85
N GLU A 148 5.19 -21.66 21.00
CA GLU A 148 5.56 -20.31 21.43
C GLU A 148 6.55 -19.64 20.46
N ILE A 149 7.52 -20.40 19.96
CA ILE A 149 8.54 -19.91 19.03
C ILE A 149 7.89 -19.50 17.70
N ILE A 150 7.01 -20.35 17.16
CA ILE A 150 6.31 -20.07 15.89
C ILE A 150 5.34 -18.90 16.07
N ASN A 151 4.62 -18.83 17.20
CA ASN A 151 3.72 -17.71 17.47
C ASN A 151 4.46 -16.36 17.50
N ILE A 152 5.64 -16.32 18.11
CA ILE A 152 6.48 -15.11 18.13
C ILE A 152 6.96 -14.77 16.71
N ALA A 153 7.45 -15.75 15.96
CA ALA A 153 7.92 -15.55 14.59
C ALA A 153 6.81 -15.01 13.67
N ARG A 154 5.61 -15.59 13.78
CA ARG A 154 4.37 -15.17 13.11
C ARG A 154 4.00 -13.72 13.44
N VAL A 155 3.95 -13.37 14.73
CA VAL A 155 3.66 -11.97 15.11
C VAL A 155 4.73 -11.02 14.56
N ILE A 156 6.01 -11.38 14.63
CA ILE A 156 7.08 -10.54 14.09
C ILE A 156 6.94 -10.36 12.56
N SER A 157 6.58 -11.42 11.82
CA SER A 157 6.37 -11.31 10.38
C SER A 157 5.17 -10.43 10.04
N GLU A 158 4.07 -10.49 10.80
CA GLU A 158 2.86 -9.66 10.58
C GLU A 158 3.21 -8.16 10.70
N TRP A 159 4.01 -7.80 11.71
CA TRP A 159 4.48 -6.43 11.90
C TRP A 159 5.42 -6.00 10.77
N LEU A 160 6.37 -6.85 10.37
CA LEU A 160 7.32 -6.54 9.30
C LEU A 160 6.62 -6.37 7.95
N SER A 161 5.68 -7.24 7.62
CA SER A 161 4.89 -7.19 6.39
C SER A 161 4.05 -5.91 6.36
N THR A 162 3.38 -5.57 7.47
CA THR A 162 2.62 -4.33 7.64
C THR A 162 3.49 -3.08 7.43
N ILE A 163 4.62 -2.99 8.13
CA ILE A 163 5.52 -1.83 8.06
C ILE A 163 6.06 -1.64 6.65
N THR A 164 6.48 -2.72 5.99
CA THR A 164 7.08 -2.64 4.65
C THR A 164 6.06 -2.30 3.58
N PHE A 165 4.87 -2.89 3.62
CA PHE A 165 3.81 -2.58 2.66
C PHE A 165 3.31 -1.14 2.78
N TYR A 166 3.00 -0.68 3.99
CA TYR A 166 2.58 0.72 4.18
C TYR A 166 3.73 1.71 3.98
N GLY A 167 4.96 1.32 4.33
CA GLY A 167 6.17 2.07 4.00
C GLY A 167 6.37 2.23 2.50
N TYR A 168 6.08 1.19 1.71
CA TYR A 168 6.07 1.27 0.25
C TYR A 168 5.08 2.32 -0.26
N LEU A 169 3.85 2.30 0.26
CA LEU A 169 2.83 3.30 -0.11
C LEU A 169 3.25 4.71 0.27
N ALA A 170 3.88 4.88 1.43
CA ALA A 170 4.39 6.16 1.89
C ALA A 170 5.42 6.77 0.93
N THR A 171 6.14 5.96 0.12
CA THR A 171 7.06 6.48 -0.89
C THR A 171 6.38 7.33 -1.97
N PHE A 172 5.06 7.23 -2.12
CA PHE A 172 4.29 8.00 -3.09
C PHE A 172 3.72 9.31 -2.52
N VAL A 173 3.72 9.50 -1.20
CA VAL A 173 3.20 10.71 -0.57
C VAL A 173 3.88 11.99 -1.10
N PRO A 174 5.22 12.06 -1.25
CA PRO A 174 5.86 13.26 -1.81
C PRO A 174 5.41 13.57 -3.24
N ASP A 175 5.14 12.54 -4.04
CA ASP A 175 4.63 12.72 -5.40
C ASP A 175 3.22 13.31 -5.34
N LEU A 176 2.35 12.81 -4.46
CA LEU A 176 0.99 13.32 -4.29
C LEU A 176 0.93 14.79 -3.84
N ILE A 177 1.86 15.23 -2.99
CA ILE A 177 1.94 16.63 -2.54
C ILE A 177 2.24 17.56 -3.73
N ILE A 178 3.09 17.15 -4.67
CA ILE A 178 3.45 17.95 -5.85
C ILE A 178 2.24 18.16 -6.78
N TYR A 179 1.33 17.19 -6.81
CA TYR A 179 0.13 17.20 -7.66
C TYR A 179 -1.10 17.86 -7.00
N GLY A 180 -0.94 18.44 -5.79
CA GLY A 180 -1.92 19.33 -5.17
C GLY A 180 -3.33 18.75 -5.05
N PHE A 181 -3.60 17.97 -4.01
CA PHE A 181 -4.98 17.60 -3.67
C PHE A 181 -5.74 18.84 -3.17
N ARG A 182 -6.42 19.57 -4.07
CA ARG A 182 -7.28 20.69 -3.71
C ARG A 182 -8.73 20.18 -3.62
N ILE A 183 -9.32 20.27 -2.43
CA ILE A 183 -10.75 19.99 -2.24
C ILE A 183 -11.53 21.18 -2.84
N PRO A 184 -12.37 20.99 -3.88
CA PRO A 184 -13.13 22.09 -4.47
C PRO A 184 -14.14 22.62 -3.45
N LYS A 185 -14.26 23.95 -3.38
CA LYS A 185 -15.21 24.62 -2.47
C LYS A 185 -16.67 24.55 -2.93
N ASN A 186 -16.93 24.19 -4.19
CA ASN A 186 -18.26 24.03 -4.76
C ASN A 186 -18.40 22.64 -5.40
N MET A 187 -19.51 21.95 -5.11
CA MET A 187 -19.81 20.60 -5.59
C MET A 187 -20.44 20.57 -7.01
N GLU A 188 -20.55 21.70 -7.70
CA GLU A 188 -21.13 21.76 -9.07
C GLU A 188 -20.13 21.44 -10.18
N GLU A 189 -18.83 21.41 -9.89
CA GLU A 189 -17.80 21.04 -10.85
C GLU A 189 -17.32 19.61 -10.55
N ASP A 190 -17.67 18.67 -11.44
CA ASP A 190 -17.32 17.27 -11.30
C ASP A 190 -15.80 17.05 -11.18
N CYS A 191 -15.44 16.29 -10.13
CA CYS A 191 -14.15 15.63 -9.89
C CYS A 191 -12.95 16.49 -9.43
N PHE A 192 -12.21 15.90 -8.47
CA PHE A 192 -10.91 16.34 -7.98
C PHE A 192 -9.95 16.63 -9.14
N TYR A 193 -9.55 17.90 -9.31
CA TYR A 193 -8.53 18.29 -10.28
C TYR A 193 -7.13 18.11 -9.68
N ILE A 194 -6.24 17.52 -10.46
CA ILE A 194 -4.81 17.43 -10.16
C ILE A 194 -4.13 18.53 -10.98
N LEU A 195 -3.67 19.58 -10.30
CA LEU A 195 -2.87 20.65 -10.91
C LEU A 195 -1.40 20.50 -10.49
N PRO A 196 -0.44 20.55 -11.42
CA PRO A 196 0.96 20.69 -11.04
C PRO A 196 1.14 22.00 -10.28
N LEU A 197 1.59 21.92 -9.02
CA LEU A 197 1.78 23.12 -8.17
C LEU A 197 2.79 24.11 -8.78
N LEU A 198 3.64 23.66 -9.70
CA LEU A 198 4.69 24.47 -10.31
C LEU A 198 4.13 25.51 -11.31
N ASP A 199 3.15 25.12 -12.13
CA ASP A 199 2.62 25.99 -13.19
C ASP A 199 1.85 27.19 -12.60
N ASP A 200 1.18 27.02 -11.46
CA ASP A 200 0.49 28.09 -10.76
C ASP A 200 1.45 29.08 -10.08
N VAL A 201 2.65 28.65 -9.68
CA VAL A 201 3.66 29.55 -9.08
C VAL A 201 4.35 30.36 -10.18
N GLU A 202 4.72 29.73 -11.30
CA GLU A 202 5.30 30.44 -12.44
C GLU A 202 4.29 31.41 -13.09
N ALA A 203 3.02 31.01 -13.21
CA ALA A 203 1.96 31.89 -13.73
C ALA A 203 1.67 33.07 -12.78
N ASN A 204 1.76 32.89 -11.46
CA ASN A 204 1.58 33.97 -10.50
C ASN A 204 2.82 34.89 -10.39
N ILE A 205 4.03 34.37 -10.57
CA ILE A 205 5.25 35.18 -10.61
C ILE A 205 5.29 36.04 -11.88
N GLN A 206 4.97 35.48 -13.05
CA GLN A 206 4.89 36.27 -14.30
C GLN A 206 3.81 37.36 -14.25
N LYS A 207 2.73 37.13 -13.50
CA LYS A 207 1.65 38.13 -13.32
C LYS A 207 2.02 39.24 -12.35
N MET A 208 2.98 39.02 -11.44
CA MET A 208 3.51 40.02 -10.52
C MET A 208 4.71 40.80 -11.10
N GLU A 209 5.46 40.21 -12.03
CA GLU A 209 6.57 40.90 -12.73
C GLU A 209 6.10 41.71 -13.95
N GLY A 210 4.84 41.57 -14.35
CA GLY A 210 4.22 42.26 -15.49
C GLY A 210 3.22 43.38 -15.16
N SER A 211 3.10 43.82 -13.90
CA SER A 211 2.25 44.95 -13.48
C SER A 211 3.06 46.05 -12.80
#